data_AF-A0A1H1VNV2-F1
#
_entry.id   AF-A0A1H1VNV2-F1
#
_cell.length_a   1.000
_cell.length_b   1.000
_cell.length_c   1.000
_cell.angle_alpha   90.00
_cell.angle_beta   90.00
_cell.angle_gamma   90.00
#
_symmetry.space_group_name_H-M   'P 1'
#
loop_
_entity.id
_entity.type
_entity.pdbx_description
1 polymer ?
#
loop_
_entity_poly.entity_id
_entity_poly.type
_entity_poly.pdbx_seq_one_letter_code
_entity_poly.pdbx_strand_id
1 'polypeptide(L)'
;MNRNNSVDTVLRLPLTFVTRVSYIVPWLLSMPLTGMLFGWHMGRFTVLGYASAIFDNSWSVWYEPALIVAVNLAVFCLLSWIWYQMLRVFMFFYLKAVMGKNSLGLDRATNGPT
;
A
#
# COMPACT_ATOMS: atom_id res chain seq x y z
N MET A 1 25.91 -25.60 2.12
CA MET A 1 25.11 -24.44 2.61
C MET A 1 23.76 -24.51 1.91
N ASN A 2 22.67 -24.65 2.68
CA ASN A 2 21.37 -25.11 2.18
C ASN A 2 20.70 -24.02 1.30
N ARG A 3 20.58 -24.27 -0.01
CA ARG A 3 20.12 -23.31 -1.05
C ARG A 3 18.72 -22.76 -0.78
N ASN A 4 17.91 -23.48 -0.01
CA ASN A 4 16.57 -23.06 0.39
C ASN A 4 16.63 -21.86 1.35
N ASN A 5 17.56 -21.87 2.32
CA ASN A 5 17.71 -20.78 3.29
C ASN A 5 18.11 -19.45 2.63
N SER A 6 18.87 -19.47 1.52
CA SER A 6 19.24 -18.25 0.81
C SER A 6 18.08 -17.63 0.03
N VAL A 7 17.22 -18.45 -0.60
CA VAL A 7 16.06 -17.96 -1.34
C VAL A 7 15.01 -17.39 -0.39
N ASP A 8 14.76 -18.08 0.72
CA ASP A 8 13.83 -17.61 1.76
C ASP A 8 14.28 -16.28 2.37
N THR A 9 15.59 -16.11 2.60
CA THR A 9 16.13 -14.86 3.17
C THR A 9 16.02 -13.68 2.19
N VAL A 10 16.28 -13.91 0.90
CA VAL A 10 16.21 -12.87 -0.14
C VAL A 10 14.76 -12.45 -0.43
N LEU A 11 13.78 -13.36 -0.33
CA LEU A 11 12.36 -13.01 -0.48
C LEU A 11 11.76 -12.37 0.78
N ARG A 12 12.21 -12.72 1.98
CA ARG A 12 11.61 -12.26 3.24
C ARG A 12 11.72 -10.75 3.44
N LEU A 13 12.86 -10.16 3.06
CA LEU A 13 13.14 -8.73 3.21
C LEU A 13 12.20 -7.84 2.38
N PRO A 14 12.05 -8.06 1.05
CA PRO A 14 11.09 -7.32 0.24
C PRO A 14 9.64 -7.63 0.63
N LEU A 15 9.30 -8.87 1.02
CA LEU A 15 7.94 -9.18 1.48
C LEU A 15 7.57 -8.41 2.76
N THR A 16 8.51 -8.30 3.70
CA THR A 16 8.33 -7.55 4.96
C THR A 16 8.24 -6.04 4.69
N PHE A 17 9.03 -5.52 3.75
CA PHE A 17 8.96 -4.13 3.35
C PHE A 17 7.63 -3.81 2.66
N VAL A 18 7.21 -4.65 1.70
CA VAL A 18 5.94 -4.51 0.99
C VAL A 18 4.77 -4.57 1.95
N THR A 19 4.76 -5.52 2.90
CA THR A 19 3.68 -5.59 3.91
C THR A 19 3.62 -4.33 4.78
N ARG A 20 4.74 -3.81 5.27
CA ARG A 20 4.75 -2.57 6.07
C ARG A 20 4.30 -1.34 5.29
N VAL A 21 4.76 -1.18 4.05
CA VAL A 21 4.34 -0.08 3.17
C VAL A 21 2.86 -0.20 2.82
N SER A 22 2.34 -1.41 2.71
CA SER A 22 0.93 -1.65 2.33
C SER A 22 -0.08 -1.16 3.35
N TYR A 23 0.28 -1.06 4.62
CA TYR A 23 -0.59 -0.46 5.64
C TYR A 23 -0.45 1.06 5.72
N ILE A 24 0.74 1.59 5.42
CA ILE A 24 1.05 3.02 5.53
C ILE A 24 0.50 3.83 4.35
N VAL A 25 0.57 3.29 3.13
CA VAL A 25 0.23 4.06 1.92
C VAL A 25 -1.26 4.42 1.83
N PRO A 26 -2.21 3.48 1.98
CA PRO A 26 -3.63 3.82 1.97
C PRO A 26 -4.00 4.77 3.10
N TRP A 27 -3.37 4.63 4.25
CA TRP A 27 -3.59 5.49 5.40
C TRP A 27 -3.15 6.93 5.13
N LEU A 28 -1.92 7.15 4.63
CA LEU A 28 -1.39 8.47 4.32
C LEU A 28 -2.15 9.17 3.18
N LEU A 29 -2.67 8.41 2.21
CA LEU A 29 -3.42 8.96 1.07
C LEU A 29 -4.89 9.26 1.40
N SER A 30 -5.48 8.56 2.37
CA SER A 30 -6.91 8.71 2.70
C SER A 30 -7.27 10.10 3.23
N MET A 31 -6.48 10.63 4.16
CA MET A 31 -6.70 11.96 4.76
C MET A 31 -6.66 13.12 3.74
N PRO A 32 -5.64 13.24 2.87
CA PRO A 32 -5.59 14.32 1.90
C PRO A 32 -6.64 14.18 0.79
N LEU A 33 -6.97 12.96 0.34
CA LEU A 33 -8.07 12.74 -0.60
C LEU A 33 -9.41 13.18 0.00
N THR A 34 -9.64 12.84 1.27
CA THR A 34 -10.84 13.26 1.99
C THR A 34 -10.91 14.78 2.08
N GLY A 35 -9.80 15.44 2.44
CA GLY A 35 -9.71 16.91 2.44
C GLY A 35 -10.02 17.53 1.07
N MET A 36 -9.55 16.93 -0.03
CA MET A 36 -9.89 17.37 -1.39
C MET A 36 -11.38 17.20 -1.71
N LEU A 37 -12.00 16.08 -1.31
CA LEU A 37 -13.44 15.83 -1.54
C LEU A 37 -14.33 16.85 -0.82
N PHE A 38 -13.90 17.33 0.34
CA PHE A 38 -14.59 18.39 1.08
C PHE A 38 -14.15 19.81 0.66
N GLY A 39 -13.30 19.96 -0.35
CA GLY A 39 -12.85 21.26 -0.86
C GLY A 39 -11.91 22.02 0.09
N TRP A 40 -11.24 21.34 1.02
CA TRP A 40 -10.35 22.00 1.99
C TRP A 40 -9.05 22.47 1.33
N HIS A 41 -8.63 23.69 1.67
CA HIS A 41 -7.36 24.25 1.19
C HIS A 41 -6.15 23.47 1.74
N MET A 42 -5.08 23.43 0.94
CA MET A 42 -3.87 22.59 1.13
C MET A 42 -3.17 22.66 2.49
N GLY A 43 -3.48 23.64 3.34
CA GLY A 43 -2.97 23.76 4.73
C GLY A 43 -3.55 22.75 5.73
N ARG A 44 -4.71 22.13 5.46
CA ARG A 44 -5.38 21.14 6.35
C ARG A 44 -5.06 19.67 6.03
N PHE A 45 -4.00 19.43 5.26
CA PHE A 45 -3.61 18.09 4.79
C PHE A 45 -2.74 17.33 5.80
N THR A 46 -2.37 18.00 6.91
CA THR A 46 -1.67 17.38 8.03
C THR A 46 -2.68 16.68 8.95
N VAL A 47 -2.24 15.61 9.63
CA VAL A 47 -3.05 14.90 10.65
C VAL A 47 -3.64 15.88 11.67
N LEU A 48 -2.87 16.92 12.02
CA LEU A 48 -3.29 17.99 12.93
C LEU A 48 -4.36 18.91 12.32
N GLY A 49 -4.25 19.28 11.04
CA GLY A 49 -5.26 20.08 10.34
C GLY A 49 -6.57 19.31 10.09
N TYR A 50 -6.48 17.99 9.95
CA TYR A 50 -7.64 17.11 9.86
C TYR A 50 -8.35 16.97 11.23
N ALA A 51 -7.57 16.76 12.30
CA ALA A 51 -8.09 16.74 13.66
C ALA A 51 -8.73 18.08 14.04
N SER A 52 -8.08 19.21 13.74
CA SER A 52 -8.64 20.53 14.03
C SER A 52 -9.96 20.76 13.30
N ALA A 53 -10.10 20.32 12.04
CA ALA A 53 -11.36 20.44 11.30
C ALA A 53 -12.51 19.61 11.90
N ILE A 54 -12.21 18.49 12.58
CA ILE A 54 -13.20 17.69 13.32
C ILE A 54 -13.61 18.41 14.61
N PHE A 55 -12.66 18.99 15.34
CA PHE A 55 -12.94 19.69 16.59
C PHE A 55 -13.61 21.06 16.37
N ASP A 56 -13.22 21.81 15.34
CA ASP A 56 -13.79 23.13 15.02
C ASP A 56 -15.26 23.05 14.56
N ASN A 57 -15.65 21.98 13.84
CA ASN A 57 -17.05 21.76 13.42
C ASN A 57 -17.93 21.09 14.49
N SER A 58 -17.40 20.80 15.68
CA SER A 58 -18.17 20.10 16.73
C SER A 58 -19.28 20.96 17.37
N TRP A 59 -19.29 22.28 17.12
CA TRP A 59 -20.19 23.23 17.78
C TRP A 59 -21.43 23.59 16.95
N SER A 60 -21.42 23.42 15.62
CA SER A 60 -22.56 23.76 14.74
C SER A 60 -23.52 22.59 14.58
N VAL A 61 -23.00 21.39 14.25
CA VAL A 61 -23.83 20.19 14.09
C VAL A 61 -23.06 18.90 14.34
N TRP A 62 -23.55 18.08 15.28
CA TRP A 62 -22.87 16.84 15.73
C TRP A 62 -22.60 15.81 14.62
N TYR A 63 -23.36 15.84 13.51
CA TYR A 63 -23.18 14.87 12.42
C TYR A 63 -22.02 15.22 11.47
N GLU A 64 -21.57 16.47 11.40
CA GLU A 64 -20.50 16.90 10.49
C GLU A 64 -19.17 16.19 10.74
N PRO A 65 -18.66 16.08 11.99
CA PRO A 65 -17.46 15.29 12.27
C PRO A 65 -17.64 13.79 11.99
N ALA A 66 -18.83 13.23 12.25
CA ALA A 66 -19.14 11.84 11.95
C ALA A 66 -19.12 11.56 10.43
N LEU A 67 -19.66 12.48 9.62
CA LEU A 67 -19.63 12.41 8.17
C LEU A 67 -18.19 12.46 7.63
N ILE A 68 -17.36 13.37 8.16
CA ILE A 68 -15.95 13.50 7.79
C ILE A 68 -15.18 12.19 8.04
N VAL A 69 -15.39 11.57 9.21
CA VAL A 69 -14.78 10.28 9.57
C VAL A 69 -15.29 9.15 8.66
N ALA A 70 -16.60 9.10 8.39
CA ALA A 70 -17.20 8.08 7.53
C ALA A 70 -16.68 8.15 6.10
N VAL A 71 -16.56 9.35 5.52
CA VAL A 71 -15.99 9.55 4.18
C VAL A 71 -14.52 9.14 4.15
N ASN A 72 -13.74 9.48 5.18
CA ASN A 72 -12.35 9.04 5.25
C ASN A 72 -12.21 7.52 5.33
N LEU A 73 -13.08 6.86 6.09
CA LEU A 73 -13.10 5.40 6.17
C LEU A 73 -13.45 4.78 4.81
N ALA A 74 -14.41 5.36 4.08
CA ALA A 74 -14.77 4.89 2.74
C ALA A 74 -13.60 5.05 1.75
N VAL A 75 -12.93 6.20 1.75
CA VAL A 75 -11.74 6.47 0.93
C VAL A 75 -10.61 5.50 1.29
N PHE A 76 -10.36 5.29 2.59
CA PHE A 76 -9.36 4.33 3.07
C PHE A 76 -9.66 2.91 2.60
N CYS A 77 -10.91 2.46 2.70
CA CYS A 77 -11.35 1.14 2.22
C CYS A 77 -11.14 1.00 0.72
N LEU A 78 -11.51 2.00 -0.08
CA LEU A 78 -11.31 1.99 -1.54
C LEU A 78 -9.83 1.96 -1.92
N LEU A 79 -9.00 2.80 -1.28
CA LEU A 79 -7.56 2.82 -1.52
C LEU A 79 -6.91 1.50 -1.11
N SER A 80 -7.31 0.91 0.02
CA SER A 80 -6.83 -0.40 0.47
C SER A 80 -7.20 -1.50 -0.51
N TRP A 81 -8.42 -1.47 -1.06
CA TRP A 81 -8.86 -2.41 -2.09
C TRP A 81 -8.05 -2.27 -3.38
N ILE A 82 -7.87 -1.05 -3.89
CA ILE A 82 -7.07 -0.79 -5.09
C ILE A 82 -5.63 -1.25 -4.86
N TRP A 83 -5.05 -0.91 -3.71
CA TRP A 83 -3.70 -1.31 -3.34
C TRP A 83 -3.55 -2.83 -3.30
N TYR A 84 -4.51 -3.54 -2.72
CA TYR A 84 -4.55 -5.00 -2.73
C TYR A 84 -4.57 -5.58 -4.14
N GLN A 85 -5.34 -5.02 -5.07
CA GLN A 85 -5.32 -5.46 -6.46
C GLN A 85 -3.96 -5.19 -7.13
N MET A 86 -3.34 -4.03 -6.87
CA MET A 86 -2.00 -3.70 -7.39
C MET A 86 -0.95 -4.69 -6.88
N LEU A 87 -0.99 -5.07 -5.60
CA LEU A 87 -0.10 -6.08 -5.03
C LEU A 87 -0.29 -7.45 -5.65
N ARG A 88 -1.53 -7.88 -5.91
CA ARG A 88 -1.81 -9.14 -6.60
C ARG A 88 -1.19 -9.17 -8.00
N VAL A 89 -1.36 -8.08 -8.75
CA VAL A 89 -0.79 -7.93 -10.09
C VAL A 89 0.73 -7.94 -10.02
N PHE A 90 1.33 -7.17 -9.10
CA PHE A 90 2.77 -7.14 -8.89
C PHE A 90 3.34 -8.51 -8.53
N MET A 91 2.70 -9.22 -7.60
CA MET A 91 3.12 -10.55 -7.15
C MET A 91 3.05 -11.57 -8.30
N PHE A 92 2.03 -11.48 -9.16
CA PHE A 92 1.94 -12.31 -10.38
C PHE A 92 3.11 -12.05 -11.34
N PHE A 93 3.42 -10.79 -11.65
CA PHE A 93 4.57 -10.45 -12.51
C PHE A 93 5.90 -10.85 -11.88
N TYR A 94 6.05 -10.68 -10.57
CA TYR A 94 7.25 -11.06 -9.82
C TYR A 94 7.48 -12.58 -9.87
N LEU A 95 6.44 -13.39 -9.60
CA LEU A 95 6.50 -14.85 -9.72
C LEU A 95 6.89 -15.28 -11.14
N LYS A 96 6.29 -14.69 -12.17
CA LYS A 96 6.64 -14.97 -13.57
C LYS A 96 8.10 -14.65 -13.87
N ALA A 97 8.61 -13.51 -13.38
CA ALA A 97 10.01 -13.11 -13.59
C ALA A 97 10.99 -14.03 -12.87
N VAL A 98 10.68 -14.48 -11.66
CA VAL A 98 11.51 -15.42 -10.89
C VAL A 98 11.51 -16.80 -11.56
N MET A 99 10.34 -17.31 -11.97
CA MET A 99 10.23 -18.59 -12.68
C MET A 99 10.97 -18.57 -14.03
N GLY A 100 10.88 -17.47 -14.79
CA GLY A 100 11.60 -17.30 -16.05
C GLY A 100 13.13 -17.22 -15.91
N LYS A 101 13.65 -16.70 -14.80
CA LYS A 101 15.10 -16.75 -14.51
C LYS A 101 15.56 -18.16 -14.14
N ASN A 102 14.73 -18.93 -13.45
CA ASN A 102 15.06 -20.31 -13.06
C ASN A 102 15.08 -21.27 -14.27
N SER A 103 14.25 -21.06 -15.30
CA SER A 103 14.31 -21.86 -16.53
C SER A 103 15.58 -21.58 -17.33
N LEU A 104 15.96 -20.31 -17.51
CA LEU A 104 17.20 -19.90 -18.19
C LEU A 104 18.47 -20.36 -17.46
N GLY A 105 18.43 -20.46 -16.13
CA GLY A 105 19.53 -21.01 -15.32
C GLY A 105 19.66 -22.53 -15.43
N LEU A 106 18.55 -23.25 -15.67
CA LEU A 106 18.54 -24.70 -15.89
C LEU A 106 19.09 -25.05 -17.27
N ASP A 107 18.68 -24.30 -18.30
CA ASP A 107 19.17 -24.49 -19.69
C ASP A 107 20.68 -24.23 -19.83
N ARG A 108 21.23 -23.29 -19.05
CA ARG A 108 22.69 -23.05 -18.99
C ARG A 108 23.45 -24.13 -18.22
N ALA A 109 22.80 -24.78 -17.25
CA ALA A 109 23.42 -25.87 -16.48
C ALA A 109 23.43 -27.18 -17.27
N THR A 110 22.44 -27.42 -18.13
CA THR A 110 22.40 -28.59 -19.02
C THR A 110 23.26 -28.42 -20.28
N ASN A 111 23.46 -27.19 -20.76
CA ASN A 111 24.26 -26.88 -21.95
C ASN A 111 25.66 -26.37 -21.59
N GLY A 112 26.33 -26.99 -20.60
CA GLY A 112 27.68 -26.61 -20.18
C GLY A 112 28.66 -26.49 -21.38
N PRO A 113 29.71 -25.65 -21.27
CA PRO A 113 30.62 -25.39 -22.38
C PRO A 113 31.34 -26.68 -22.76
N THR A 114 31.06 -27.17 -23.97
CA THR A 114 31.92 -28.10 -24.71
C THR A 114 33.26 -27.46 -25.01
#